data_AF-A0AAP7ZQR7-F1
#
_entry.id   AF-A0AAP7ZQR7-F1
#
_cell.length_a   1.000
_cell.length_b   1.000
_cell.length_c   1.000
_cell.angle_alpha   90.00
_cell.angle_beta   90.00
_cell.angle_gamma   90.00
#
_symmetry.space_group_name_H-M   'P 1'
#
loop_
_entity.id
_entity.type
_entity.pdbx_description
1 polymer ?
#
loop_
_entity_poly.entity_id
_entity_poly.type
_entity_poly.pdbx_seq_one_letter_code
_entity_poly.pdbx_strand_id
1 'polypeptide(L)'
;MGKGTIRFASIESINTLEFKFPYSGEQHATLTIRKHPRHGNDAIIQIQRGQFVCPVSGCSVMVRFDDGESTRYRAAEPADHSTTALFLEPYNKFYMGLAKSKRVRIEVDFYQEGSRMIEFNVAGFNPTAFMATK
;
A
#
# COMPACT_ATOMS: atom_id res chain seq x y z
N MET A 1 -30.64 5.06 -8.79
CA MET A 1 -29.66 3.98 -8.62
C MET A 1 -28.48 4.49 -7.79
N GLY A 2 -28.31 3.91 -6.59
CA GLY A 2 -27.23 4.07 -5.60
C GLY A 2 -26.41 5.37 -5.51
N LYS A 3 -26.67 6.20 -4.48
CA LYS A 3 -25.66 7.08 -3.90
C LYS A 3 -24.57 6.19 -3.29
N GLY A 4 -23.60 5.80 -4.11
CA GLY A 4 -22.55 4.90 -3.69
C GLY A 4 -21.59 5.62 -2.76
N THR A 5 -21.61 5.29 -1.48
CA THR A 5 -20.65 5.81 -0.50
C THR A 5 -19.27 5.22 -0.76
N ILE A 6 -18.27 6.08 -0.92
CA ILE A 6 -16.87 5.67 -0.99
C ILE A 6 -16.45 5.26 0.41
N ARG A 7 -15.83 4.09 0.51
CA ARG A 7 -15.41 3.48 1.76
C ARG A 7 -13.91 3.29 1.72
N PHE A 8 -13.18 3.84 2.67
CA PHE A 8 -11.74 3.61 2.75
C PHE A 8 -11.25 3.41 4.19
N ALA A 9 -10.14 2.71 4.33
CA ALA A 9 -9.44 2.50 5.59
C ALA A 9 -7.95 2.63 5.32
N SER A 10 -7.28 3.41 6.15
CA SER A 10 -5.86 3.70 6.02
C SER A 10 -5.13 3.27 7.28
N ILE A 11 -3.94 2.71 7.09
CA ILE A 11 -3.08 2.19 8.16
C ILE A 11 -1.70 2.77 7.94
N GLU A 12 -1.12 3.37 8.97
CA GLU A 12 0.24 3.86 8.93
C GLU A 12 1.24 2.74 9.28
N SER A 13 2.45 2.80 8.70
CA SER A 13 3.50 1.83 8.97
C SER A 13 3.99 1.95 10.41
N ILE A 14 4.25 0.82 11.07
CA ILE A 14 4.80 0.82 12.42
C ILE A 14 6.29 1.12 12.44
N ASN A 15 6.97 0.87 11.33
CA ASN A 15 8.36 1.23 11.17
C ASN A 15 8.47 2.56 10.44
N THR A 16 9.56 3.25 10.74
CA THR A 16 9.93 4.49 10.11
C THR A 16 10.80 4.21 8.89
N LEU A 17 10.55 4.96 7.82
CA LEU A 17 11.43 5.06 6.67
C LEU A 17 12.25 6.34 6.82
N GLU A 18 13.56 6.25 6.66
CA GLU A 18 14.44 7.41 6.62
C GLU A 18 15.19 7.38 5.29
N PHE A 19 14.97 8.42 4.49
CA PHE A 19 15.64 8.60 3.22
C PHE A 19 16.72 9.67 3.36
N LYS A 20 17.68 9.66 2.44
CA LYS A 20 18.72 10.68 2.33
C LYS A 20 18.18 11.92 1.62
N PHE A 21 18.94 13.01 1.68
CA PHE A 21 18.67 14.21 0.90
C PHE A 21 18.45 13.83 -0.60
N PRO A 22 17.43 14.36 -1.28
CA PRO A 22 16.55 15.49 -0.90
C PRO A 22 15.31 15.13 -0.09
N TYR A 23 15.07 13.85 0.21
CA TYR A 23 13.89 13.37 0.95
C TYR A 23 14.17 13.16 2.44
N SER A 24 15.17 13.86 2.97
CA SER A 24 15.71 13.65 4.30
C SER A 24 14.65 13.74 5.39
N GLY A 25 14.79 12.87 6.38
CA GLY A 25 13.99 12.85 7.60
C GLY A 25 13.09 11.64 7.69
N GLU A 26 12.78 11.29 8.94
CA GLU A 26 11.87 10.21 9.30
C GLU A 26 10.47 10.43 8.72
N GLN A 27 9.91 9.36 8.17
CA GLN A 27 8.54 9.34 7.65
C GLN A 27 7.93 7.96 7.82
N HIS A 28 6.61 7.90 7.64
CA HIS A 28 5.87 6.65 7.60
C HIS A 28 5.19 6.49 6.24
N ALA A 29 4.93 5.24 5.88
CA ALA A 29 4.11 4.91 4.74
C ALA A 29 2.67 4.68 5.19
N THR A 30 1.72 4.89 4.28
CA THR A 30 0.30 4.67 4.50
C THR A 30 -0.22 3.63 3.54
N LEU A 31 -0.83 2.57 4.05
CA LEU A 31 -1.57 1.59 3.29
C LEU A 31 -3.07 1.92 3.35
N THR A 32 -3.66 2.22 2.20
CA THR A 32 -5.07 2.57 2.06
C THR A 32 -5.82 1.51 1.26
N ILE A 33 -6.87 0.93 1.85
CA ILE A 33 -7.83 0.08 1.18
C ILE A 33 -9.05 0.92 0.84
N ARG A 34 -9.32 1.13 -0.44
CA ARG A 34 -10.46 1.91 -0.95
C ARG A 34 -11.46 1.00 -1.66
N LYS A 35 -12.74 1.17 -1.39
CA LYS A 35 -13.85 0.55 -2.13
C LYS A 35 -14.68 1.66 -2.78
N HIS A 36 -14.63 1.73 -4.11
CA HIS A 36 -15.38 2.67 -4.91
C HIS A 36 -16.52 1.95 -5.65
N PRO A 37 -17.79 2.34 -5.42
CA PRO A 37 -18.95 1.64 -5.98
C PRO A 37 -19.04 1.69 -7.52
N ARG A 38 -18.33 2.62 -8.16
CA ARG A 38 -18.25 2.75 -9.64
C ARG A 38 -16.88 2.42 -10.24
N HIS A 39 -15.80 2.48 -9.46
CA HIS A 39 -14.43 2.40 -9.98
C HIS A 39 -13.69 1.15 -9.50
N GLY A 40 -14.33 0.32 -8.67
CA GLY A 40 -13.72 -0.89 -8.15
C GLY A 40 -13.04 -0.67 -6.79
N ASN A 41 -12.25 -1.66 -6.39
CA ASN A 41 -11.57 -1.63 -5.10
C ASN A 41 -10.06 -1.55 -5.33
N ASP A 42 -9.40 -0.71 -4.55
CA ASP A 42 -7.98 -0.40 -4.67
C ASP A 42 -7.26 -0.68 -3.36
N ALA A 43 -6.04 -1.18 -3.47
CA ALA A 43 -5.09 -1.26 -2.37
C ALA A 43 -3.91 -0.36 -2.73
N ILE A 44 -3.72 0.73 -1.99
CA ILE A 44 -2.81 1.81 -2.34
C ILE A 44 -1.76 1.91 -1.24
N ILE A 45 -0.49 1.81 -1.60
CA ILE A 45 0.61 2.17 -0.70
C ILE A 45 1.06 3.58 -1.05
N GLN A 46 1.23 4.43 -0.06
CA GLN A 46 1.70 5.79 -0.24
C GLN A 46 2.84 6.09 0.73
N ILE A 47 3.77 6.94 0.32
CA ILE A 47 4.82 7.51 1.16
C ILE A 47 4.69 9.03 1.19
N GLN A 48 5.24 9.68 2.20
CA GLN A 48 5.18 11.14 2.33
C GLN A 48 6.18 11.85 1.41
N ARG A 49 7.39 11.30 1.29
CA ARG A 49 8.53 11.88 0.58
C ARG A 49 9.33 10.76 -0.07
N GLY A 50 9.74 10.91 -1.31
CA GLY A 50 10.53 9.91 -2.04
C GLY A 50 9.92 9.56 -3.39
N GLN A 51 10.46 8.51 -4.01
CA GLN A 51 10.01 8.04 -5.30
C GLN A 51 10.12 6.51 -5.35
N PHE A 52 8.99 5.85 -5.57
CA PHE A 52 8.95 4.44 -5.91
C PHE A 52 9.62 4.21 -7.26
N VAL A 53 10.35 3.11 -7.38
CA VAL A 53 10.99 2.69 -8.63
C VAL A 53 10.18 1.56 -9.24
N CYS A 54 9.57 1.84 -10.39
CA CYS A 54 8.91 0.84 -11.21
C CYS A 54 9.72 0.62 -12.50
N PRO A 55 10.23 -0.60 -12.74
CA PRO A 55 10.88 -0.92 -14.00
C PRO A 55 9.89 -0.90 -15.18
N VAL A 56 10.40 -0.64 -16.39
CA VAL A 56 9.62 -0.70 -17.64
C VAL A 56 9.02 -2.10 -17.87
N SER A 57 9.64 -3.15 -17.33
CA SER A 57 9.14 -4.54 -17.38
C SER A 57 7.94 -4.81 -16.46
N GLY A 58 7.51 -3.82 -15.67
CA GLY A 58 6.37 -3.88 -14.77
C GLY A 58 6.80 -3.70 -13.32
N CYS A 59 5.96 -3.01 -12.55
CA CYS A 59 6.20 -2.80 -11.13
C CYS A 59 5.80 -4.04 -10.33
N SER A 60 6.66 -4.45 -9.40
CA SER A 60 6.34 -5.55 -8.49
C SER A 60 6.88 -5.28 -7.11
N VAL A 61 6.14 -5.70 -6.10
CA VAL A 61 6.53 -5.59 -4.69
C VAL A 61 6.51 -6.97 -4.05
N MET A 62 7.34 -7.19 -3.05
CA MET A 62 7.31 -8.43 -2.28
C MET A 62 6.45 -8.21 -1.04
N VAL A 63 5.39 -9.01 -0.90
CA VAL A 63 4.46 -8.92 0.22
C VAL A 63 4.57 -10.20 1.04
N ARG A 64 4.82 -10.04 2.34
CA ARG A 64 4.77 -11.11 3.32
C ARG A 64 3.69 -10.81 4.34
N PHE A 65 2.80 -11.77 4.52
CA PHE A 65 1.76 -11.73 5.54
C PHE A 65 2.22 -12.54 6.76
N ASP A 66 2.22 -11.92 7.93
CA ASP A 66 2.75 -12.47 9.19
C ASP A 66 4.13 -13.15 9.00
N ASP A 67 4.20 -14.45 9.32
CA ASP A 67 5.36 -15.31 9.13
C ASP A 67 5.21 -16.31 7.98
N GLY A 68 4.27 -16.03 7.07
CA GLY A 68 4.09 -16.79 5.84
C GLY A 68 5.16 -16.51 4.78
N GLU A 69 4.93 -17.10 3.61
CA GLU A 69 5.83 -16.95 2.46
C GLU A 69 5.78 -15.53 1.87
N SER A 70 6.95 -15.02 1.47
CA SER A 70 7.04 -13.77 0.73
C SER A 70 6.58 -13.98 -0.71
N THR A 71 5.51 -13.31 -1.08
CA THR A 71 4.86 -13.45 -2.38
C THR A 71 5.05 -12.19 -3.20
N ARG A 72 5.41 -12.35 -4.48
CA ARG A 72 5.47 -11.23 -5.41
C ARG A 72 4.06 -10.79 -5.80
N TYR A 73 3.76 -9.51 -5.62
CA TYR A 73 2.57 -8.84 -6.12
C TYR A 73 2.95 -7.90 -7.26
N ARG A 74 2.02 -7.69 -8.20
CA ARG A 74 2.18 -6.64 -9.19
C ARG A 74 1.75 -5.32 -8.55
N ALA A 75 2.41 -4.26 -8.97
CA ALA A 75 2.02 -2.90 -8.66
C ALA A 75 1.76 -2.13 -9.95
N ALA A 76 0.84 -1.18 -9.91
CA ALA A 76 0.57 -0.24 -10.97
C ALA A 76 0.86 1.18 -10.47
N GLU A 77 1.42 2.00 -11.35
CA GLU A 77 1.63 3.41 -11.08
C GLU A 77 0.30 4.18 -11.16
N PRO A 78 0.14 5.24 -10.36
CA PRO A 78 -0.99 6.15 -10.47
C PRO A 78 -1.11 6.78 -11.86
N ALA A 79 -2.34 6.99 -12.33
CA ALA A 79 -2.61 7.63 -13.61
C ALA A 79 -2.20 9.12 -13.66
N ASP A 80 -2.00 9.75 -12.50
CA ASP A 80 -1.48 11.11 -12.36
C ASP A 80 0.06 11.17 -12.36
N HIS A 81 0.73 10.02 -12.58
CA HIS A 81 2.18 9.85 -12.54
C HIS A 81 2.81 10.25 -11.19
N SER A 82 2.04 10.23 -10.11
CA SER A 82 2.59 10.40 -8.76
C SER A 82 3.56 9.27 -8.44
N THR A 83 4.78 9.62 -8.06
CA THR A 83 5.85 8.69 -7.72
C THR A 83 5.80 8.22 -6.26
N THR A 84 4.88 8.79 -5.47
CA THR A 84 4.75 8.52 -4.03
C THR A 84 3.62 7.57 -3.71
N ALA A 85 2.96 6.98 -4.72
CA ALA A 85 1.88 6.03 -4.53
C ALA A 85 2.00 4.84 -5.49
N LEU A 86 1.55 3.65 -5.07
CA LEU A 86 1.46 2.45 -5.88
C LEU A 86 0.17 1.70 -5.60
N PHE A 87 -0.42 1.12 -6.65
CA PHE A 87 -1.64 0.31 -6.58
C PHE A 87 -1.28 -1.17 -6.63
N LEU A 88 -1.64 -1.94 -5.61
CA LEU A 88 -1.32 -3.37 -5.51
C LEU A 88 -2.37 -4.23 -6.21
N GLU A 89 -1.91 -5.13 -7.07
CA GLU A 89 -2.76 -6.03 -7.85
C GLU A 89 -2.29 -7.50 -7.78
N PRO A 90 -3.24 -8.47 -7.71
CA PRO A 90 -4.69 -8.29 -7.71
C PRO A 90 -5.24 -7.95 -6.30
N TYR A 91 -6.12 -6.95 -6.23
CA TYR A 91 -6.74 -6.46 -4.98
C TYR A 91 -7.31 -7.59 -4.10
N ASN A 92 -8.10 -8.48 -4.68
CA ASN A 92 -8.80 -9.52 -3.91
C ASN A 92 -7.83 -10.43 -3.14
N LYS A 93 -6.70 -10.80 -3.76
CA LYS A 93 -5.68 -11.63 -3.12
C LYS A 93 -5.00 -10.88 -1.97
N PHE A 94 -4.66 -9.61 -2.20
CA PHE A 94 -4.02 -8.78 -1.18
C PHE A 94 -4.96 -8.55 0.02
N TYR A 95 -6.20 -8.17 -0.26
CA TYR A 95 -7.23 -7.92 0.75
C TYR A 95 -7.55 -9.17 1.58
N MET A 96 -7.68 -10.34 0.97
CA MET A 96 -7.90 -11.59 1.72
C MET A 96 -6.72 -11.96 2.62
N GLY A 97 -5.48 -11.73 2.17
CA GLY A 97 -4.28 -11.92 2.99
C GLY A 97 -4.31 -10.97 4.19
N LEU A 98 -4.55 -9.68 3.92
CA LEU A 98 -4.60 -8.65 4.94
C LEU A 98 -5.69 -8.91 5.98
N ALA A 99 -6.88 -9.34 5.57
CA ALA A 99 -7.99 -9.64 6.47
C ALA A 99 -7.77 -10.86 7.38
N LYS A 100 -6.84 -11.75 7.04
CA LYS A 100 -6.51 -12.94 7.84
C LYS A 100 -5.26 -12.76 8.70
N SER A 101 -4.50 -11.71 8.45
CA SER A 101 -3.21 -11.48 9.06
C SER A 101 -3.24 -10.42 10.14
N LYS A 102 -2.20 -10.40 10.96
CA LYS A 102 -1.98 -9.40 12.00
C LYS A 102 -0.90 -8.41 11.61
N ARG A 103 0.04 -8.83 10.77
CA ARG A 103 1.13 -8.00 10.25
C ARG A 103 1.28 -8.23 8.75
N VAL A 104 1.59 -7.16 8.04
CA VAL A 104 1.99 -7.25 6.63
C VAL A 104 3.27 -6.47 6.43
N ARG A 105 4.24 -7.11 5.78
CA ARG A 105 5.52 -6.52 5.40
C ARG A 105 5.54 -6.41 3.89
N ILE A 106 5.82 -5.22 3.39
CA ILE A 106 5.88 -4.93 1.97
C ILE A 106 7.25 -4.36 1.67
N GLU A 107 8.01 -5.07 0.86
CA GLU A 107 9.29 -4.63 0.37
C GLU A 107 9.13 -3.98 -1.00
N VAL A 108 9.58 -2.74 -1.09
CA VAL A 108 9.44 -1.89 -2.28
C VAL A 108 10.76 -1.21 -2.57
N ASP A 109 11.05 -1.03 -3.85
CA ASP A 109 12.25 -0.33 -4.31
C ASP A 109 12.03 1.18 -4.37
N PHE A 110 12.97 1.93 -3.83
CA PHE A 110 12.98 3.38 -3.78
C PHE A 110 14.18 3.94 -4.53
N TYR A 111 13.97 5.06 -5.23
CA TYR A 111 15.01 5.70 -6.03
C TYR A 111 16.14 6.19 -5.13
N GLN A 112 17.38 5.82 -5.45
CA GLN A 112 18.60 6.10 -4.66
C GLN A 112 18.66 5.49 -3.24
N GLU A 113 17.62 4.79 -2.80
CA GLU A 113 17.53 4.20 -1.46
C GLU A 113 17.53 2.66 -1.48
N GLY A 114 17.30 2.04 -2.65
CA GLY A 114 17.20 0.60 -2.81
C GLY A 114 15.91 0.03 -2.24
N SER A 115 15.90 -1.27 -1.98
CA SER A 115 14.75 -1.99 -1.42
C SER A 115 14.58 -1.65 0.05
N ARG A 116 13.40 -1.15 0.44
CA ARG A 116 13.05 -0.90 1.85
C ARG A 116 11.81 -1.69 2.21
N MET A 117 11.84 -2.27 3.41
CA MET A 117 10.72 -3.00 3.97
C MET A 117 9.84 -2.04 4.78
N ILE A 118 8.54 -2.10 4.52
CA ILE A 118 7.50 -1.35 5.20
C ILE A 118 6.64 -2.36 5.97
N GLU A 119 6.53 -2.20 7.28
CA GLU A 119 5.74 -3.05 8.15
C GLU A 119 4.49 -2.32 8.61
N PHE A 120 3.34 -2.97 8.46
CA PHE A 120 2.06 -2.48 8.92
C PHE A 120 1.47 -3.44 9.94
N ASN A 121 0.96 -2.89 11.04
CA ASN A 121 0.15 -3.64 11.98
C ASN A 121 -1.31 -3.62 11.50
N VAL A 122 -1.77 -4.77 10.99
CA VAL A 122 -3.13 -4.97 10.47
C VAL A 122 -3.98 -5.78 11.45
N ALA A 123 -3.49 -5.99 12.68
CA ALA A 123 -4.22 -6.70 13.72
C ALA A 123 -5.53 -5.96 14.04
N GLY A 124 -6.66 -6.61 13.75
CA GLY A 124 -7.97 -6.01 13.93
C GLY A 124 -8.38 -5.08 12.79
N PHE A 125 -7.69 -5.11 11.63
CA PHE A 125 -8.19 -4.47 10.43
C PHE A 125 -9.60 -4.99 10.14
N ASN A 126 -10.60 -4.13 10.38
CA ASN A 126 -11.98 -4.47 10.13
C ASN A 126 -12.36 -3.92 8.74
N PRO A 127 -12.50 -4.80 7.73
CA PRO A 127 -12.93 -4.39 6.40
C PRO A 127 -14.37 -3.85 6.34
N THR A 128 -15.07 -3.76 7.46
CA THR A 128 -16.40 -3.16 7.57
C THR A 128 -16.37 -1.78 8.21
N ALA A 129 -15.25 -1.43 8.86
CA ALA A 129 -15.03 -0.16 9.56
C ALA A 129 -14.60 0.99 8.62
N PHE A 130 -14.66 0.78 7.30
CA PHE A 130 -14.33 1.81 6.32
C PHE A 130 -15.05 3.12 6.64
N MET A 131 -14.26 4.19 6.79
CA MET A 131 -14.77 5.54 6.93
C MET A 131 -15.58 5.88 5.68
N ALA A 132 -16.82 6.30 5.90
CA ALA A 132 -17.73 6.72 4.85
C ALA A 132 -17.54 8.22 4.62
N THR A 133 -17.05 8.61 3.44
CA THR A 133 -17.14 10.02 3.04
C THR A 133 -18.58 10.28 2.60
N LYS A 134 -19.28 11.17 3.29
CA LYS A 134 -20.66 11.54 3.02
C LYS A 134 -20.76 12.58 1.92
#